data_AF-A0A067PCI9-F1
#
_entry.id   AF-A0A067PCI9-F1
#
_cell.length_a   1.000
_cell.length_b   1.000
_cell.length_c   1.000
_cell.angle_alpha   90.00
_cell.angle_beta   90.00
_cell.angle_gamma   90.00
#
_symmetry.space_group_name_H-M   'P 1'
#
loop_
_entity.id
_entity.type
_entity.pdbx_description
1 polymer ?
#
loop_
_entity_poly.entity_id
_entity_poly.type
_entity_poly.pdbx_seq_one_letter_code
_entity_poly.pdbx_strand_id
1 'polypeptide(L)'
;MQGFLRRRTPYTILPTPLPDDTHSPLNAFWFPDSPTQDLLAVMDACLHNLYDVPRAKQVFEGLRRDRAGDPILEGRLYNSFLESFLGMAEREEGGGRERWVEEVVSLWRVMESGEEKVGPSGSTYAIMMRVWQK
;
A
#
# COMPACT_ATOMS: atom_id res chain seq x y z
N MET A 1 27.26 -28.60 -14.63
CA MET A 1 26.07 -27.89 -14.09
C MET A 1 25.34 -28.78 -13.06
N GLN A 2 25.91 -29.02 -11.87
CA GLN A 2 25.26 -29.85 -10.82
C GLN A 2 25.03 -29.09 -9.50
N GLY A 3 25.49 -27.83 -9.37
CA GLY A 3 25.36 -27.02 -8.15
C GLY A 3 23.97 -26.41 -7.93
N PHE A 4 23.14 -26.32 -8.97
CA PHE A 4 21.81 -25.70 -8.89
C PHE A 4 20.82 -26.52 -8.04
N LEU A 5 20.94 -27.85 -8.05
CA LEU A 5 20.09 -28.77 -7.27
C LEU A 5 20.46 -28.85 -5.77
N ARG A 6 21.53 -28.18 -5.34
CA ARG A 6 21.99 -28.14 -3.93
C ARG A 6 21.70 -26.80 -3.24
N ARG A 7 20.79 -25.98 -3.76
CA ARG A 7 20.34 -24.80 -3.01
C ARG A 7 19.46 -25.25 -1.84
N ARG A 8 19.89 -24.93 -0.62
CA ARG A 8 19.03 -25.04 0.57
C ARG A 8 17.78 -24.20 0.33
N THR A 9 16.61 -24.77 0.54
CA THR A 9 15.35 -24.02 0.50
C THR A 9 15.43 -22.88 1.50
N PRO A 10 15.23 -21.61 1.09
CA PRO A 10 15.16 -20.52 2.04
C PRO A 10 13.94 -20.71 2.93
N TYR A 11 14.16 -20.75 4.24
CA TYR A 11 13.09 -20.78 5.23
C TYR A 11 12.86 -19.37 5.75
N THR A 12 11.61 -18.92 5.71
CA THR A 12 11.18 -17.71 6.39
C THR A 12 10.72 -18.10 7.79
N ILE A 13 11.43 -17.65 8.82
CA ILE A 13 11.03 -17.86 10.22
C ILE A 13 10.24 -16.63 10.64
N LEU A 14 8.96 -16.82 10.94
CA LEU A 14 8.13 -15.76 11.54
C LEU A 14 8.42 -15.68 13.04
N PRO A 15 8.48 -14.46 13.63
CA PRO A 15 8.64 -14.31 15.06
C PRO A 15 7.42 -14.88 15.79
N THR A 16 7.61 -15.33 17.04
CA THR A 16 6.49 -15.76 17.86
C THR A 16 5.57 -14.58 18.18
N PRO A 17 4.24 -14.77 18.13
CA PRO A 17 3.31 -13.72 18.54
C PRO A 17 3.56 -13.36 20.01
N LEU A 18 3.49 -12.06 20.32
CA LEU A 18 3.58 -11.57 21.69
C LEU A 18 2.22 -11.73 22.37
N PRO A 19 2.19 -11.91 23.70
CA PRO A 19 0.94 -11.86 24.44
C PRO A 19 0.31 -10.46 24.40
N ASP A 20 -1.03 -10.41 24.53
CA ASP A 20 -1.86 -9.21 24.30
C ASP A 20 -1.50 -8.01 25.19
N ASP A 21 -0.80 -8.25 26.30
CA ASP A 21 -0.34 -7.24 27.26
C ASP A 21 0.98 -6.56 26.86
N THR A 22 1.61 -6.99 25.75
CA THR A 22 2.88 -6.47 25.26
C THR A 22 2.80 -5.96 23.83
N HIS A 23 3.40 -4.81 23.57
CA HIS A 23 3.40 -4.17 22.25
C HIS A 23 4.81 -4.07 21.66
N SER A 24 4.95 -4.48 20.40
CA SER A 24 6.16 -4.29 19.60
C SER A 24 5.77 -3.94 18.16
N PRO A 25 6.40 -2.92 17.53
CA PRO A 25 6.12 -2.57 16.13
C PRO A 25 6.32 -3.74 15.16
N LEU A 26 7.35 -4.56 15.39
CA LEU A 26 7.60 -5.75 14.56
C LEU A 26 6.50 -6.79 14.71
N ASN A 27 5.95 -6.94 15.93
CA ASN A 27 4.87 -7.87 16.18
C ASN A 27 3.56 -7.38 15.55
N ALA A 28 3.23 -6.09 15.69
CA ALA A 28 2.05 -5.48 15.08
C ALA A 28 2.06 -5.59 13.54
N PHE A 29 3.24 -5.54 12.92
CA PHE A 29 3.40 -5.74 11.47
C PHE A 29 3.05 -7.17 11.04
N TRP A 30 3.56 -8.18 11.74
CA TRP A 30 3.35 -9.59 11.38
C TRP A 30 2.01 -10.15 11.88
N PHE A 31 1.51 -9.61 13.00
CA PHE A 31 0.31 -10.05 13.69
C PHE A 31 -0.59 -8.85 13.99
N PRO A 32 -1.15 -8.23 12.94
CA PRO A 32 -2.10 -7.15 13.12
C PRO A 32 -3.40 -7.64 13.78
N ASP A 33 -4.10 -6.75 14.48
CA ASP A 33 -5.38 -7.05 15.09
C ASP A 33 -6.46 -7.35 14.05
N SER A 34 -7.44 -8.19 14.42
CA SER A 34 -8.49 -8.64 13.51
C SER A 34 -9.22 -7.50 12.78
N PRO A 35 -9.58 -6.36 13.44
CA PRO A 35 -10.21 -5.24 12.74
C PRO A 35 -9.33 -4.66 11.63
N THR A 36 -8.02 -4.57 11.83
CA THR A 36 -7.10 -4.04 10.81
C THR A 36 -6.92 -5.01 9.66
N GLN A 37 -6.84 -6.31 9.96
CA GLN A 37 -6.84 -7.35 8.93
C GLN A 37 -8.09 -7.29 8.06
N ASP A 38 -9.26 -7.09 8.65
CA ASP A 38 -10.52 -6.96 7.92
C ASP A 38 -10.51 -5.72 7.01
N LEU A 39 -10.01 -4.57 7.49
CA LEU A 39 -9.89 -3.35 6.67
C LEU A 39 -8.92 -3.55 5.50
N LEU A 40 -7.78 -4.22 5.72
CA LEU A 40 -6.83 -4.55 4.67
C LEU A 40 -7.44 -5.48 3.62
N ALA A 41 -8.19 -6.50 4.05
CA ALA A 41 -8.86 -7.43 3.16
C ALA A 41 -9.93 -6.73 2.32
N VAL A 42 -10.68 -5.79 2.90
CA VAL A 42 -11.64 -4.96 2.17
C VAL A 42 -10.93 -4.09 1.14
N MET A 43 -9.82 -3.44 1.50
CA MET A 43 -9.04 -2.65 0.55
C MET A 43 -8.54 -3.50 -0.62
N ASP A 44 -7.92 -4.66 -0.34
CA ASP A 44 -7.42 -5.56 -1.39
C ASP A 44 -8.52 -6.01 -2.35
N ALA A 45 -9.68 -6.40 -1.82
CA ALA A 45 -10.84 -6.79 -2.63
C ALA A 45 -11.38 -5.63 -3.50
N CYS A 46 -11.39 -4.40 -2.96
CA CYS A 46 -11.86 -3.22 -3.70
C CYS A 46 -10.86 -2.75 -4.77
N LEU A 47 -9.55 -2.90 -4.53
CA LEU A 47 -8.50 -2.55 -5.48
C LEU A 47 -8.33 -3.60 -6.59
N HIS A 48 -8.74 -4.85 -6.33
CA HIS A 48 -8.67 -5.92 -7.32
C HIS A 48 -9.42 -5.55 -8.62
N ASN A 49 -8.70 -5.48 -9.73
CA ASN A 49 -9.22 -5.04 -11.05
C ASN A 49 -9.94 -3.69 -11.03
N LEU A 50 -9.57 -2.78 -10.11
CA LEU A 50 -10.18 -1.46 -9.98
C LEU A 50 -11.70 -1.53 -9.77
N TYR A 51 -12.16 -2.50 -8.95
CA TYR A 51 -13.59 -2.76 -8.76
C TYR A 51 -14.30 -1.58 -8.07
N ASP A 52 -13.76 -1.12 -6.93
CA ASP A 52 -14.34 -0.02 -6.14
C ASP A 52 -13.22 0.80 -5.44
N VAL A 53 -12.41 1.46 -6.26
CA VAL A 53 -11.30 2.32 -5.80
C VAL A 53 -11.77 3.49 -4.90
N PRO A 54 -12.92 4.17 -5.13
CA PRO A 54 -13.41 5.19 -4.22
C PRO A 54 -13.67 4.67 -2.80
N ARG A 55 -14.23 3.47 -2.65
CA ARG A 55 -14.44 2.84 -1.35
C ARG A 55 -13.13 2.46 -0.68
N ALA A 56 -12.21 1.86 -1.42
CA ALA A 56 -10.87 1.55 -0.91
C ALA A 56 -10.17 2.80 -0.38
N LYS A 57 -10.28 3.91 -1.11
CA LYS A 57 -9.73 5.21 -0.69
C LYS A 57 -10.30 5.66 0.65
N GLN A 58 -11.62 5.60 0.84
CA GLN A 58 -12.23 6.00 2.11
C GLN A 58 -11.71 5.18 3.31
N VAL A 59 -11.56 3.87 3.12
CA VAL A 59 -11.00 2.98 4.14
C VAL A 59 -9.55 3.33 4.43
N PHE A 60 -8.75 3.58 3.39
CA PHE A 60 -7.35 3.96 3.51
C PHE A 60 -7.15 5.29 4.23
N GLU A 61 -7.90 6.33 3.87
CA GLU A 61 -7.85 7.62 4.55
C GLU A 61 -8.29 7.51 6.02
N GLY A 62 -9.31 6.68 6.30
CA GLY A 62 -9.70 6.37 7.67
C GLY A 62 -8.57 5.73 8.47
N LEU A 63 -7.90 4.73 7.88
CA LEU A 63 -6.78 4.04 8.51
C LEU A 63 -5.58 4.98 8.72
N ARG A 64 -5.26 5.84 7.75
CA ARG A 64 -4.19 6.85 7.86
C ARG A 64 -4.45 7.83 8.99
N ARG A 65 -5.69 8.28 9.16
CA ARG A 65 -6.07 9.20 10.24
C ARG A 65 -6.06 8.54 11.60
N ASP A 66 -6.66 7.36 11.70
CA ASP A 66 -6.93 6.71 12.99
C ASP A 66 -5.68 5.97 13.51
N ARG A 67 -4.76 5.57 12.62
CA ARG A 67 -3.54 4.81 12.94
C ARG A 67 -2.30 5.35 12.24
N ALA A 68 -2.10 6.67 12.28
CA ALA A 68 -0.93 7.30 11.70
C ALA A 68 0.38 6.70 12.24
N GLY A 69 1.27 6.26 11.34
CA GLY A 69 2.55 5.64 11.70
C GLY A 69 2.47 4.16 12.10
N ASP A 70 1.34 3.50 11.91
CA ASP A 70 1.20 2.05 12.02
C ASP A 70 2.14 1.36 11.00
N PRO A 71 2.93 0.34 11.40
CA PRO A 71 3.82 -0.41 10.51
C PRO A 71 3.14 -0.98 9.25
N ILE A 72 1.83 -1.22 9.30
CA ILE A 72 1.02 -1.73 8.19
C ILE A 72 0.89 -0.69 7.06
N LEU A 73 0.95 0.60 7.39
CA LEU A 73 0.98 1.71 6.43
C LEU A 73 2.38 1.80 5.81
N GLU A 74 2.81 0.74 5.12
CA GLU A 74 4.11 0.68 4.45
C GLU A 74 4.02 1.15 2.99
N GLY A 75 5.17 1.54 2.41
CA GLY A 75 5.23 2.07 1.05
C GLY A 75 4.63 1.18 -0.03
N ARG A 76 4.52 -0.14 0.20
CA ARG A 76 3.84 -1.06 -0.72
C ARG A 76 2.34 -0.78 -0.83
N LEU A 77 1.67 -0.50 0.29
CA LEU A 77 0.25 -0.16 0.30
C LEU A 77 0.01 1.15 -0.45
N TYR A 78 0.84 2.17 -0.19
CA TYR A 78 0.78 3.46 -0.89
C TYR A 78 0.99 3.29 -2.39
N ASN A 79 1.99 2.50 -2.81
CA ASN A 79 2.21 2.22 -4.22
C ASN A 79 1.03 1.48 -4.88
N SER A 80 0.34 0.61 -4.14
CA SER A 80 -0.88 -0.06 -4.63
C SER A 80 -2.00 0.96 -4.91
N PHE A 81 -2.17 1.95 -4.03
CA PHE A 81 -3.12 3.05 -4.24
C PHE A 81 -2.70 3.96 -5.39
N LEU A 82 -1.42 4.31 -5.52
CA LEU A 82 -0.92 5.11 -6.64
C LEU A 82 -1.18 4.41 -7.99
N GLU A 83 -0.89 3.12 -8.10
CA GLU A 83 -1.21 2.32 -9.29
C GLU A 83 -2.71 2.27 -9.56
N SER A 84 -3.53 2.12 -8.51
CA SER A 84 -4.98 2.03 -8.67
C SER A 84 -5.61 3.35 -9.11
N PHE A 85 -5.15 4.47 -8.56
CA PHE A 85 -5.60 5.80 -9.00
C PHE A 85 -5.15 6.09 -10.44
N LEU A 86 -3.92 5.73 -10.81
CA LEU A 86 -3.47 5.81 -12.20
C LEU A 86 -4.33 4.93 -13.12
N GLY A 87 -4.64 3.70 -12.72
CA GLY A 87 -5.52 2.80 -13.46
C GLY A 87 -6.94 3.38 -13.65
N MET A 88 -7.49 4.05 -12.64
CA MET A 88 -8.77 4.76 -12.76
C MET A 88 -8.68 5.94 -13.74
N ALA A 89 -7.59 6.70 -13.69
CA ALA A 89 -7.32 7.80 -14.63
C ALA A 89 -7.19 7.31 -16.09
N GLU A 90 -6.71 6.08 -16.29
CA GLU A 90 -6.61 5.45 -17.61
C GLU A 90 -7.93 4.87 -18.11
N ARG A 91 -8.81 4.43 -17.19
CA ARG A 91 -10.11 3.82 -17.52
C ARG A 91 -11.19 4.86 -17.82
N GLU A 92 -11.15 6.03 -17.19
CA GLU A 92 -12.14 7.07 -17.41
C GLU A 92 -11.87 7.87 -18.70
N GLU A 93 -12.67 7.62 -19.74
CA GLU A 93 -12.74 8.46 -20.93
C GLU A 93 -13.67 9.67 -20.65
N GLY A 94 -13.11 10.72 -20.07
CA GLY A 94 -13.82 11.96 -19.73
C GLY A 94 -13.11 12.76 -18.64
N GLY A 95 -13.61 13.96 -18.33
CA GLY A 95 -12.99 14.92 -17.40
C GLY A 95 -12.72 14.44 -15.96
N GLY A 96 -13.03 13.19 -15.62
CA GLY A 96 -12.65 12.57 -14.36
C GLY A 96 -11.18 12.10 -14.29
N ARG A 97 -10.45 12.05 -15.43
CA ARG A 97 -9.00 11.79 -15.43
C ARG A 97 -8.23 12.77 -14.54
N GLU A 98 -8.52 14.06 -14.62
CA GLU A 98 -7.81 15.10 -13.86
C GLU A 98 -7.94 14.87 -12.36
N ARG A 99 -9.15 14.50 -11.90
CA ARG A 99 -9.41 14.16 -10.50
C ARG A 99 -8.49 13.02 -10.03
N TRP A 100 -8.42 11.93 -10.77
CA TRP A 100 -7.60 10.78 -10.37
C TRP A 100 -6.10 11.07 -10.41
N VAL A 101 -5.64 11.89 -11.36
CA VAL A 101 -4.25 12.38 -11.40
C VAL A 101 -3.95 13.27 -10.19
N GLU A 102 -4.88 14.12 -9.78
CA GLU A 102 -4.73 14.93 -8.57
C GLU A 102 -4.57 14.07 -7.31
N GLU A 103 -5.34 12.98 -7.20
CA GLU A 103 -5.18 12.00 -6.10
C GLU A 103 -3.81 11.34 -6.10
N VAL A 104 -3.30 10.95 -7.28
CA VAL A 104 -1.95 10.37 -7.42
C VAL A 104 -0.88 11.37 -6.94
N VAL A 105 -0.95 12.62 -7.42
CA VAL A 105 0.03 13.67 -7.07
C VAL A 105 -0.07 14.03 -5.59
N SER A 106 -1.28 14.10 -5.04
CA SER A 106 -1.52 14.37 -3.62
C SER A 106 -0.88 13.30 -2.75
N LEU A 107 -1.13 12.02 -3.05
CA LEU A 107 -0.57 10.90 -2.28
C LEU A 107 0.96 10.82 -2.41
N TRP A 108 1.51 11.06 -3.61
CA TRP A 108 2.95 11.12 -3.81
C TRP A 108 3.61 12.24 -3.00
N ARG A 109 3.00 13.43 -2.92
CA ARG A 109 3.52 14.54 -2.11
C ARG A 109 3.56 14.22 -0.61
N VAL A 110 2.59 13.46 -0.11
CA VAL A 110 2.60 12.99 1.28
C VAL A 110 3.77 12.04 1.53
N MET A 111 4.09 11.17 0.57
CA MET A 111 5.28 10.30 0.68
C MET A 111 6.58 11.11 0.64
N GLU A 112 6.68 12.11 -0.25
CA GLU A 112 7.84 13.01 -0.36
C GLU A 112 8.04 13.89 0.88
N SER A 113 6.96 14.35 1.50
CA SER A 113 7.06 15.19 2.71
C SER A 113 7.61 14.42 3.91
N GLY A 114 7.50 13.09 3.89
CA GLY A 114 7.90 12.22 5.00
C GLY A 114 7.02 12.36 6.25
N GLU A 115 5.88 13.06 6.14
CA GLU A 115 4.98 13.33 7.27
C GLU A 115 4.45 12.03 7.90
N GLU A 116 4.14 11.04 7.06
CA GLU A 116 3.61 9.75 7.50
C GLU A 116 4.72 8.70 7.76
N LYS A 117 5.99 9.12 7.78
CA LYS A 117 7.18 8.23 7.92
C LYS A 117 7.27 7.15 6.82
N VAL A 118 6.54 7.32 5.73
CA VAL A 118 6.59 6.48 4.53
C VAL A 118 7.30 7.25 3.45
N GLY A 119 8.46 6.75 3.03
CA GLY A 119 9.25 7.36 1.95
C GLY A 119 8.88 6.82 0.57
N PRO A 120 9.09 7.62 -0.51
CA PRO A 120 8.98 7.14 -1.87
C PRO A 120 10.03 6.07 -2.16
N SER A 121 9.69 5.16 -3.06
CA SER A 121 10.52 4.05 -3.51
C SER A 121 10.75 4.13 -5.02
N GLY A 122 11.63 3.29 -5.56
CA GLY A 122 11.84 3.23 -7.02
C GLY A 122 10.56 2.96 -7.81
N SER A 123 9.65 2.14 -7.27
CA SER A 123 8.32 1.92 -7.86
C SER A 123 7.44 3.16 -7.81
N THR A 124 7.51 3.94 -6.72
CA THR A 124 6.77 5.21 -6.60
C THR A 124 7.12 6.16 -7.75
N TYR A 125 8.42 6.37 -8.01
CA TYR A 125 8.86 7.23 -9.11
C TYR A 125 8.51 6.66 -10.48
N ALA A 126 8.58 5.34 -10.66
CA ALA A 126 8.17 4.70 -11.91
C ALA A 126 6.68 4.94 -12.23
N ILE A 127 5.80 4.86 -11.22
CA ILE A 127 4.37 5.18 -11.36
C ILE A 127 4.21 6.64 -11.76
N MET A 128 4.91 7.55 -11.07
CA MET A 128 4.83 8.97 -11.37
C MET A 128 5.30 9.29 -12.80
N MET A 129 6.37 8.66 -13.28
CA MET A 129 6.80 8.81 -14.69
C MET A 129 5.72 8.39 -15.69
N ARG A 130 4.94 7.33 -15.40
CA ARG A 130 3.83 6.90 -16.25
C ARG A 130 2.70 7.93 -16.30
N VAL A 131 2.46 8.66 -15.21
CA VAL A 131 1.48 9.77 -15.18
C VAL A 131 1.86 10.85 -16.20
N TRP A 132 3.15 11.22 -16.28
CA TRP A 132 3.63 12.29 -17.17
C TRP A 132 3.91 11.87 -18.61
N GLN A 133 3.97 10.57 -18.90
CA GLN A 133 4.21 10.07 -20.25
C GLN A 133 2.97 10.19 -21.17
N LYS A 134 1.81 10.53 -20.61
CA LYS A 134 0.54 10.68 -21.33
C LYS A 134 0.02 12.10 -21.26
#